data_AF-A0A951X2W7-F1
#
_entry.id   AF-A0A951X2W7-F1
#
_cell.length_a   1.000
_cell.length_b   1.000
_cell.length_c   1.000
_cell.angle_alpha   90.00
_cell.angle_beta   90.00
_cell.angle_gamma   90.00
#
_symmetry.space_group_name_H-M   'P 1'
#
loop_
_entity.id
_entity.type
_entity.pdbx_description
1 polymer ?
#
loop_
_entity_poly.entity_id
_entity_poly.type
_entity_poly.pdbx_seq_one_letter_code
_entity_poly.pdbx_strand_id
1 'polypeptide(L)'
;MTTIIQLLNALKYRNDRLEAMLTRLAWPLPGHLGARWLDSIADSFLAGVITDEDVAEIFFDRYRIHGLQDLRREWEQDPLIAPRLPILLDALTAHEEGRYTLSVPVILAQLEGIVAAAREHEGRFTIKTLIKYLELIRTQGSRFQRITAKYVVEILWCDFYHGAEVPELSRHAILHGADVEYGTASNSLRTILYFDNIRVALNALGGDHGDEEGNSHL
;
A
#
# COMPACT_ATOMS: atom_id res chain seq x y z
N MET A 1 19.95 1.05 -33.50
CA MET A 1 18.53 1.33 -33.21
C MET A 1 17.98 0.15 -32.43
N THR A 2 17.56 0.36 -31.18
CA THR A 2 16.90 -0.67 -30.35
C THR A 2 15.49 -0.88 -30.88
N THR A 3 15.07 -2.13 -31.11
CA THR A 3 13.72 -2.43 -31.63
C THR A 3 12.66 -2.24 -30.54
N ILE A 4 11.40 -2.01 -30.93
CA ILE A 4 10.27 -1.91 -30.00
C ILE A 4 10.19 -3.17 -29.11
N ILE A 5 10.44 -4.36 -29.67
CA ILE A 5 10.44 -5.63 -28.93
C ILE A 5 11.54 -5.65 -27.86
N GLN A 6 12.74 -5.17 -28.17
CA GLN A 6 13.84 -5.08 -27.20
C GLN A 6 13.51 -4.11 -26.06
N LEU A 7 12.84 -2.98 -26.36
CA LEU A 7 12.37 -2.03 -25.34
C LEU A 7 11.29 -2.65 -24.45
N LEU A 8 10.32 -3.36 -25.02
CA LEU A 8 9.27 -4.05 -24.27
C LEU A 8 9.83 -5.15 -23.35
N ASN A 9 10.80 -5.93 -23.83
CA ASN A 9 11.48 -6.95 -23.02
C ASN A 9 12.28 -6.33 -21.88
N ALA A 10 12.99 -5.23 -22.12
CA ALA A 10 13.72 -4.51 -21.08
C ALA A 10 12.79 -3.87 -20.03
N LEU A 11 11.59 -3.42 -20.43
CA LEU A 11 10.56 -2.95 -19.50
C LEU A 11 9.98 -4.09 -18.66
N LYS A 12 9.69 -5.23 -19.28
CA LYS A 12 9.19 -6.42 -18.58
C LYS A 12 10.18 -6.88 -17.51
N TYR A 13 11.45 -7.01 -17.89
CA TYR A 13 12.51 -7.47 -16.98
C TYR A 13 12.74 -6.52 -15.80
N ARG A 14 12.65 -5.20 -16.03
CA ARG A 14 12.69 -4.20 -14.93
C ARG A 14 11.57 -4.41 -13.92
N ASN A 15 10.33 -4.51 -14.41
CA ASN A 15 9.18 -4.75 -13.55
C ASN A 15 9.30 -6.08 -12.78
N ASP A 16 9.88 -7.12 -13.40
CA ASP A 16 10.08 -8.43 -12.74
C ASP A 16 11.05 -8.34 -11.56
N ARG A 17 12.10 -7.53 -11.66
CA ARG A 17 13.09 -7.34 -10.58
C ARG A 17 12.54 -6.54 -9.42
N LEU A 18 11.89 -5.42 -9.71
CA LEU A 18 11.25 -4.59 -8.69
C LEU A 18 10.18 -5.40 -7.95
N GLU A 19 9.36 -6.15 -8.68
CA GLU A 19 8.40 -7.07 -8.08
C GLU A 19 9.08 -8.12 -7.20
N ALA A 20 10.15 -8.76 -7.67
CA ALA A 20 10.85 -9.78 -6.89
C ALA A 20 11.39 -9.23 -5.56
N MET A 21 11.97 -8.04 -5.58
CA MET A 21 12.42 -7.35 -4.36
C MET A 21 11.25 -7.05 -3.43
N LEU A 22 10.23 -6.32 -3.93
CA LEU A 22 9.08 -5.93 -3.11
C LEU A 22 8.33 -7.14 -2.55
N THR A 23 8.26 -8.23 -3.32
CA THR A 23 7.64 -9.47 -2.89
C THR A 23 8.40 -10.16 -1.78
N ARG A 24 9.73 -10.23 -1.91
CA ARG A 24 10.58 -10.84 -0.89
C ARG A 24 10.54 -10.07 0.42
N LEU A 25 10.46 -8.74 0.33
CA LEU A 25 10.49 -7.86 1.49
C LEU A 25 9.09 -7.54 2.05
N ALA A 26 8.02 -8.02 1.40
CA ALA A 26 6.66 -7.64 1.75
C ALA A 26 6.46 -6.11 1.81
N TRP A 27 6.96 -5.39 0.81
CA TRP A 27 6.72 -3.96 0.66
C TRP A 27 5.67 -3.68 -0.42
N PRO A 28 4.71 -2.77 -0.20
CA PRO A 28 3.90 -2.22 -1.28
C PRO A 28 4.77 -1.37 -2.20
N LEU A 29 4.27 -1.02 -3.39
CA LEU A 29 5.01 -0.16 -4.33
C LEU A 29 5.18 1.25 -3.73
N PRO A 30 6.40 1.76 -3.54
CA PRO A 30 6.64 3.15 -3.17
C PRO A 30 6.49 4.07 -4.40
N GLY A 31 5.25 4.24 -4.88
CA GLY A 31 4.95 4.82 -6.20
C GLY A 31 5.41 6.27 -6.41
N HIS A 32 5.59 7.04 -5.33
CA HIS A 32 6.12 8.40 -5.36
C HIS A 32 7.61 8.45 -5.66
N LEU A 33 8.30 7.32 -5.53
CA LEU A 33 9.71 7.21 -5.83
C LEU A 33 9.87 6.85 -7.31
N GLY A 34 10.63 7.67 -8.05
CA GLY A 34 10.75 7.52 -9.51
C GLY A 34 11.20 6.12 -9.94
N ALA A 35 10.52 5.54 -10.94
CA ALA A 35 10.70 4.16 -11.35
C ALA A 35 12.16 3.75 -11.64
N ARG A 36 12.95 4.62 -12.30
CA ARG A 36 14.37 4.32 -12.59
C ARG A 36 15.21 4.18 -11.33
N TRP A 37 14.88 4.95 -10.29
CA TRP A 37 15.58 4.88 -9.02
C TRP A 37 15.20 3.59 -8.30
N LEU A 38 13.91 3.22 -8.27
CA LEU A 38 13.47 1.94 -7.72
C LEU A 38 14.10 0.73 -8.42
N ASP A 39 14.25 0.78 -9.75
CA ASP A 39 14.95 -0.25 -10.51
C ASP A 39 16.41 -0.39 -10.04
N SER A 40 17.10 0.72 -9.76
CA SER A 40 18.49 0.68 -9.29
C SER A 40 18.65 0.09 -7.89
N ILE A 41 17.66 0.31 -7.01
CA ILE A 41 17.63 -0.32 -5.69
C ILE A 41 17.36 -1.82 -5.84
N ALA A 42 16.39 -2.22 -6.67
CA ALA A 42 16.10 -3.62 -6.94
C ALA A 42 17.30 -4.37 -7.53
N ASP A 43 18.04 -3.76 -8.44
CA ASP A 43 19.27 -4.32 -9.00
C ASP A 43 20.34 -4.54 -7.93
N SER A 44 20.54 -3.56 -7.05
CA SER A 44 21.51 -3.64 -5.96
C SER A 44 21.14 -4.73 -4.95
N PHE A 45 19.86 -4.81 -4.60
CA PHE A 45 19.32 -5.81 -3.67
C PHE A 45 19.46 -7.24 -4.22
N LEU A 46 19.03 -7.47 -5.46
CA LEU A 46 19.10 -8.80 -6.09
C LEU A 46 20.54 -9.25 -6.37
N ALA A 47 21.48 -8.31 -6.50
CA ALA A 47 22.91 -8.59 -6.58
C ALA A 47 23.55 -8.89 -5.21
N GLY A 48 22.81 -8.74 -4.10
CA GLY A 48 23.33 -8.92 -2.74
C GLY A 48 24.26 -7.80 -2.27
N VAL A 49 24.19 -6.62 -2.92
CA VAL A 49 25.00 -5.44 -2.55
C VAL A 49 24.40 -4.72 -1.34
N ILE A 50 23.08 -4.75 -1.22
CA ILE A 50 22.32 -4.14 -0.11
C ILE A 50 21.39 -5.19 0.50
N THR A 51 21.15 -5.06 1.81
CA THR A 51 20.33 -5.95 2.63
C THR A 51 18.86 -5.52 2.64
N ASP A 52 18.01 -6.33 3.27
CA ASP A 52 16.60 -6.04 3.54
C ASP A 52 16.48 -4.74 4.37
N GLU A 53 17.33 -4.59 5.39
CA GLU A 53 17.42 -3.42 6.26
C GLU A 53 17.88 -2.17 5.48
N ASP A 54 18.88 -2.31 4.61
CA ASP A 54 19.35 -1.20 3.77
C ASP A 54 18.23 -0.67 2.86
N VAL A 55 17.39 -1.55 2.29
CA VAL A 55 16.24 -1.13 1.47
C VAL A 55 15.25 -0.32 2.30
N ALA A 56 14.94 -0.78 3.52
CA ALA A 56 14.02 -0.08 4.42
C ALA A 56 14.54 1.32 4.79
N GLU A 57 15.82 1.44 5.15
CA GLU A 57 16.47 2.72 5.47
C GLU A 57 16.51 3.65 4.25
N ILE A 58 16.88 3.13 3.07
CA ILE A 58 16.90 3.90 1.81
C ILE A 58 15.50 4.46 1.48
N PHE A 59 14.45 3.65 1.65
CA PHE A 59 13.07 4.11 1.44
C PHE A 59 12.68 5.15 2.48
N PHE A 60 12.97 4.91 3.77
CA PHE A 60 12.66 5.83 4.85
C PHE A 60 13.31 7.20 4.63
N ASP A 61 14.62 7.23 4.37
CA ASP A 61 15.35 8.47 4.09
C ASP A 61 14.76 9.22 2.90
N ARG A 62 14.41 8.51 1.83
CA ARG A 62 13.85 9.14 0.64
C ARG A 62 12.46 9.74 0.88
N TYR A 63 11.61 9.03 1.62
CA TYR A 63 10.28 9.52 2.00
C TYR A 63 10.36 10.70 2.97
N ARG A 64 11.29 10.67 3.93
CA ARG A 64 11.54 11.77 4.87
C ARG A 64 11.90 13.08 4.16
N ILE A 65 12.67 13.01 3.07
CA ILE A 65 13.12 14.20 2.34
C ILE A 65 12.03 14.73 1.39
N HIS A 66 11.33 13.85 0.68
CA HIS A 66 10.42 14.25 -0.41
C HIS A 66 9.06 13.52 -0.40
N GLY A 67 9.07 12.21 -0.21
CA GLY A 67 7.87 11.39 -0.48
C GLY A 67 6.66 11.70 0.39
N LEU A 68 6.86 12.11 1.66
CA LEU A 68 5.74 12.45 2.56
C LEU A 68 5.00 13.72 2.16
N GLN A 69 5.70 14.70 1.57
CA GLN A 69 5.09 15.93 1.08
C GLN A 69 4.23 15.68 -0.17
N ASP A 70 4.67 14.77 -1.04
CA ASP A 70 3.89 14.38 -2.21
C ASP A 70 2.66 13.57 -1.80
N LEU A 71 2.79 12.61 -0.87
CA LEU A 71 1.67 11.90 -0.26
C LEU A 71 0.63 12.86 0.34
N ARG A 72 1.07 13.82 1.15
CA ARG A 72 0.20 14.81 1.77
C ARG A 72 -0.61 15.59 0.72
N ARG A 73 0.07 16.09 -0.33
CA ARG A 73 -0.57 16.85 -1.41
C ARG A 73 -1.61 16.02 -2.17
N GLU A 74 -1.29 14.76 -2.46
CA GLU A 74 -2.21 13.84 -3.13
C GLU A 74 -3.42 13.52 -2.25
N TRP A 75 -3.21 13.31 -0.94
CA TRP A 75 -4.29 12.99 -0.02
C TRP A 75 -5.24 14.16 0.21
N GLU A 76 -4.72 15.39 0.28
CA GLU A 76 -5.51 16.61 0.40
C GLU A 76 -6.45 16.85 -0.80
N GLN A 77 -6.14 16.26 -1.95
CA GLN A 77 -6.90 16.42 -3.20
C GLN A 77 -7.85 15.26 -3.49
N ASP A 78 -7.87 14.23 -2.64
CA ASP A 78 -8.60 12.99 -2.91
C ASP A 78 -9.99 12.97 -2.23
N PRO A 79 -11.09 13.01 -3.01
CA PRO A 79 -12.45 12.99 -2.46
C PRO A 79 -12.78 11.71 -1.69
N LEU A 80 -12.20 10.56 -2.06
CA LEU A 80 -12.49 9.27 -1.42
C LEU A 80 -12.08 9.26 0.06
N ILE A 81 -11.00 9.98 0.38
CA ILE A 81 -10.44 10.02 1.73
C ILE A 81 -10.64 11.36 2.43
N ALA A 82 -11.26 12.36 1.78
CA ALA A 82 -11.53 13.66 2.37
C ALA A 82 -12.19 13.60 3.77
N PRO A 83 -13.17 12.72 4.06
CA PRO A 83 -13.75 12.61 5.41
C PRO A 83 -12.78 12.11 6.49
N ARG A 84 -11.70 11.42 6.08
CA ARG A 84 -10.67 10.83 6.96
C ARG A 84 -9.41 11.67 7.02
N LEU A 85 -9.31 12.71 6.19
CA LEU A 85 -8.09 13.48 6.00
C LEU A 85 -7.47 13.96 7.33
N PRO A 86 -8.21 14.52 8.31
CA PRO A 86 -7.61 14.91 9.58
C PRO A 86 -6.90 13.74 10.30
N ILE A 87 -7.54 12.56 10.35
CA ILE A 87 -6.99 11.35 11.00
C ILE A 87 -5.72 10.88 10.27
N LEU A 88 -5.74 10.91 8.94
CA LEU A 88 -4.62 10.50 8.11
C LEU A 88 -3.44 11.46 8.23
N LEU A 89 -3.70 12.77 8.28
CA LEU A 89 -2.66 13.78 8.48
C LEU A 89 -2.04 13.70 9.88
N ASP A 90 -2.82 13.41 10.92
CA ASP A 90 -2.30 13.15 12.26
C ASP A 90 -1.36 11.95 12.27
N ALA A 91 -1.70 10.88 11.52
CA ALA A 91 -0.87 9.69 11.40
C ALA A 91 0.44 9.95 10.62
N LEU A 92 0.40 10.79 9.57
CA LEU A 92 1.60 11.25 8.86
C LEU A 92 2.48 12.10 9.78
N THR A 93 1.90 13.03 10.52
CA THR A 93 2.65 13.86 11.48
C THR A 93 3.26 13.01 12.59
N ALA A 94 2.54 11.99 13.08
CA ALA A 94 3.11 11.02 14.01
C ALA A 94 4.30 10.25 13.42
N HIS A 95 4.26 9.87 12.13
CA HIS A 95 5.38 9.25 11.44
C HIS A 95 6.59 10.21 11.34
N GLU A 96 6.37 11.44 10.90
CA GLU A 96 7.40 12.49 10.77
C GLU A 96 8.10 12.77 12.10
N GLU A 97 7.36 12.72 13.21
CA GLU A 97 7.87 12.96 14.56
C GLU A 97 8.40 11.70 15.27
N GLY A 98 8.51 10.57 14.58
CA GLY A 98 9.02 9.31 15.14
C GLY A 98 8.06 8.62 16.12
N ARG A 99 6.81 9.07 16.22
CA ARG A 99 5.76 8.47 17.05
C ARG A 99 5.06 7.31 16.30
N TYR A 100 5.84 6.30 15.92
CA TYR A 100 5.36 5.18 15.11
C TYR A 100 4.27 4.36 15.81
N THR A 101 4.30 4.28 17.14
CA THR A 101 3.27 3.62 17.96
C THR A 101 1.89 4.25 17.81
N LEU A 102 1.81 5.52 17.37
CA LEU A 102 0.58 6.23 17.04
C LEU A 102 0.24 6.12 15.55
N SER A 103 1.24 6.24 14.67
CA SER A 103 1.04 6.23 13.23
C SER A 103 0.49 4.90 12.71
N VAL A 104 1.13 3.79 13.07
CA VAL A 104 0.78 2.43 12.60
C VAL A 104 -0.68 2.07 12.88
N PRO A 105 -1.18 2.07 14.13
CA PRO A 105 -2.54 1.64 14.42
C PRO A 105 -3.59 2.58 13.82
N VAL A 106 -3.30 3.89 13.74
CA VAL A 106 -4.23 4.85 13.14
C VAL A 106 -4.43 4.55 11.65
N ILE A 107 -3.35 4.33 10.89
CA ILE A 107 -3.45 3.98 9.46
C ILE A 107 -4.17 2.64 9.27
N LEU A 108 -3.78 1.61 10.04
CA LEU A 108 -4.41 0.28 9.95
C LEU A 108 -5.93 0.33 10.21
N ALA A 109 -6.38 1.15 11.15
CA ALA A 109 -7.79 1.35 11.44
C ALA A 109 -8.57 2.02 10.28
N GLN A 110 -7.90 2.80 9.43
CA GLN A 110 -8.55 3.49 8.30
C GLN A 110 -8.66 2.64 7.03
N LEU A 111 -7.89 1.56 6.89
CA LEU A 111 -7.82 0.77 5.64
C LEU A 111 -9.17 0.11 5.30
N GLU A 112 -9.83 -0.55 6.25
CA GLU A 112 -11.19 -1.09 6.03
C GLU A 112 -12.19 0.03 5.70
N GLY A 113 -12.05 1.18 6.37
CA GLY A 113 -12.93 2.32 6.17
C GLY A 113 -12.90 2.85 4.73
N ILE A 114 -11.72 2.98 4.11
CA ILE A 114 -11.62 3.46 2.73
C ILE A 114 -12.18 2.46 1.73
N VAL A 115 -12.00 1.16 1.96
CA VAL A 115 -12.58 0.12 1.10
C VAL A 115 -14.11 0.12 1.21
N ALA A 116 -14.66 0.28 2.43
CA ALA A 116 -16.09 0.42 2.63
C ALA A 116 -16.67 1.64 1.93
N ALA A 117 -16.01 2.80 2.05
CA ALA A 117 -16.43 4.04 1.42
C ALA A 117 -16.42 3.93 -0.11
N ALA A 118 -15.35 3.40 -0.71
CA ALA A 118 -15.23 3.23 -2.15
C ALA A 118 -16.26 2.27 -2.76
N ARG A 119 -16.92 1.46 -1.93
CA ARG A 119 -17.92 0.46 -2.33
C ARG A 119 -19.32 0.78 -1.83
N GLU A 120 -19.51 1.97 -1.26
CA GLU A 120 -20.76 2.42 -0.66
C GLU A 120 -21.36 1.33 0.26
N HIS A 121 -20.49 0.65 1.02
CA HIS A 121 -20.90 -0.51 1.80
C HIS A 121 -21.70 -0.09 3.03
N GLU A 122 -22.90 -0.64 3.16
CA GLU A 122 -23.73 -0.52 4.35
C GLU A 122 -23.74 -1.82 5.17
N GLY A 123 -23.86 -1.68 6.49
CA GLY A 123 -23.97 -2.80 7.42
C GLY A 123 -22.62 -3.32 7.93
N ARG A 124 -22.58 -4.62 8.26
CA ARG A 124 -21.43 -5.22 8.93
C ARG A 124 -20.28 -5.46 7.95
N PHE A 125 -19.18 -4.75 8.15
CA PHE A 125 -17.93 -5.00 7.47
C PHE A 125 -17.17 -6.16 8.13
N THR A 126 -16.75 -7.16 7.36
CA THR A 126 -16.03 -8.34 7.85
C THR A 126 -14.80 -8.60 7.00
N ILE A 127 -13.86 -9.44 7.47
CA ILE A 127 -12.72 -9.89 6.66
C ILE A 127 -13.17 -10.53 5.33
N LYS A 128 -14.29 -11.26 5.31
CA LYS A 128 -14.86 -11.82 4.07
C LYS A 128 -15.32 -10.71 3.12
N THR A 129 -15.89 -9.64 3.66
CA THR A 129 -16.26 -8.44 2.91
C THR A 129 -15.04 -7.74 2.35
N LEU A 130 -13.98 -7.58 3.15
CA LEU A 130 -12.70 -7.01 2.71
C LEU A 130 -12.13 -7.79 1.53
N ILE A 131 -11.98 -9.11 1.69
CA ILE A 131 -11.44 -10.00 0.65
C ILE A 131 -12.27 -9.88 -0.63
N LYS A 132 -13.60 -9.91 -0.53
CA LYS A 132 -14.50 -9.74 -1.68
C LYS A 132 -14.22 -8.43 -2.43
N TYR A 133 -14.06 -7.31 -1.73
CA TYR A 133 -13.85 -6.01 -2.37
C TYR A 133 -12.43 -5.83 -2.92
N LEU A 134 -11.43 -6.44 -2.29
CA LEU A 134 -10.06 -6.48 -2.81
C LEU A 134 -9.92 -7.42 -4.01
N GLU A 135 -10.84 -8.35 -4.22
CA GLU A 135 -10.79 -9.26 -5.38
C GLU A 135 -10.94 -8.52 -6.72
N LEU A 136 -11.65 -7.39 -6.76
CA LEU A 136 -11.68 -6.55 -7.96
C LEU A 136 -10.29 -5.99 -8.27
N ILE A 137 -9.56 -5.52 -7.24
CA ILE A 137 -8.19 -5.04 -7.40
C ILE A 137 -7.28 -6.20 -7.83
N ARG A 138 -7.45 -7.39 -7.26
CA ARG A 138 -6.68 -8.60 -7.61
C ARG A 138 -6.92 -9.10 -9.04
N THR A 139 -8.08 -8.83 -9.63
CA THR A 139 -8.42 -9.32 -10.98
C THR A 139 -8.23 -8.26 -12.07
N GLN A 140 -8.52 -6.99 -11.76
CA GLN A 140 -8.54 -5.91 -12.74
C GLN A 140 -7.46 -4.83 -12.51
N GLY A 141 -6.87 -4.78 -11.31
CA GLY A 141 -5.82 -3.83 -10.99
C GLY A 141 -4.55 -4.06 -11.81
N SER A 142 -3.70 -3.04 -11.87
CA SER A 142 -2.35 -3.15 -12.41
C SER A 142 -1.53 -4.19 -11.65
N ARG A 143 -0.39 -4.60 -12.22
CA ARG A 143 0.50 -5.62 -11.64
C ARG A 143 0.80 -5.38 -10.15
N PHE A 144 1.24 -4.17 -9.80
CA PHE A 144 1.55 -3.83 -8.41
C PHE A 144 0.31 -3.65 -7.53
N GLN A 145 -0.80 -3.17 -8.08
CA GLN A 145 -2.06 -3.07 -7.34
C GLN A 145 -2.56 -4.46 -6.90
N ARG A 146 -2.48 -5.46 -7.79
CA ARG A 146 -2.82 -6.86 -7.48
C ARG A 146 -1.97 -7.41 -6.34
N ILE A 147 -0.67 -7.11 -6.35
CA ILE A 147 0.28 -7.54 -5.31
C ILE A 147 -0.03 -6.89 -3.97
N THR A 148 -0.22 -5.56 -3.95
CA THR A 148 -0.60 -4.84 -2.74
C THR A 148 -1.91 -5.41 -2.16
N ALA A 149 -2.94 -5.63 -2.98
CA ALA A 149 -4.20 -6.20 -2.52
C ALA A 149 -4.03 -7.62 -1.95
N LYS A 150 -3.13 -8.43 -2.52
CA LYS A 150 -2.76 -9.74 -1.97
C LYS A 150 -2.11 -9.59 -0.57
N TYR A 151 -1.14 -8.70 -0.41
CA TYR A 151 -0.43 -8.51 0.87
C TYR A 151 -1.28 -7.90 1.97
N VAL A 152 -2.24 -7.04 1.62
CA VAL A 152 -3.22 -6.56 2.61
C VAL A 152 -3.93 -7.75 3.26
N VAL A 153 -4.32 -8.76 2.49
CA VAL A 153 -4.98 -9.96 3.03
C VAL A 153 -4.00 -10.87 3.76
N GLU A 154 -2.87 -11.18 3.13
CA GLU A 154 -1.94 -12.21 3.62
C GLU A 154 -1.05 -11.76 4.78
N ILE A 155 -0.83 -10.45 4.93
CA ILE A 155 0.09 -9.88 5.92
C ILE A 155 -0.69 -9.04 6.93
N LEU A 156 -1.40 -8.01 6.46
CA LEU A 156 -2.09 -7.11 7.38
C LEU A 156 -3.31 -7.77 8.03
N TRP A 157 -4.11 -8.52 7.28
CA TRP A 157 -5.33 -9.18 7.78
C TRP A 157 -5.13 -10.65 8.15
N CYS A 158 -3.89 -11.12 8.31
CA CYS A 158 -3.64 -12.49 8.75
C CYS A 158 -4.14 -12.73 10.19
N ASP A 159 -4.45 -13.99 10.49
CA ASP A 159 -4.81 -14.44 11.83
C ASP A 159 -3.58 -14.46 12.75
N PHE A 160 -3.80 -14.31 14.06
CA PHE A 160 -2.79 -14.51 15.08
C PHE A 160 -3.40 -15.26 16.28
N TYR A 161 -2.54 -15.84 17.12
CA TYR A 161 -2.95 -16.56 18.33
C TYR A 161 -2.09 -16.11 19.52
N HIS A 162 -2.73 -15.78 20.65
CA HIS A 162 -1.99 -15.44 21.87
C HIS A 162 -1.13 -16.63 22.33
N GLY A 163 0.13 -16.36 22.66
CA GLY A 163 1.10 -17.37 23.08
C GLY A 163 1.79 -18.12 21.93
N ALA A 164 1.48 -17.79 20.67
CA ALA A 164 2.21 -18.24 19.49
C ALA A 164 3.16 -17.13 18.98
N GLU A 165 3.92 -17.45 17.93
CA GLU A 165 4.68 -16.45 17.18
C GLU A 165 3.74 -15.39 16.59
N VAL A 166 4.10 -14.13 16.76
CA VAL A 166 3.27 -13.00 16.34
C VAL A 166 3.67 -12.59 14.92
N PRO A 167 2.74 -12.65 13.94
CA PRO A 167 3.05 -12.23 12.58
C PRO A 167 3.34 -10.73 12.52
N GLU A 168 4.44 -10.38 11.85
CA GLU A 168 4.84 -8.99 11.65
C GLU A 168 3.74 -8.20 10.91
N LEU A 169 3.47 -6.99 11.38
CA LEU A 169 2.52 -6.05 10.76
C LEU A 169 1.06 -6.54 10.72
N SER A 170 0.73 -7.64 11.42
CA SER A 170 -0.65 -8.10 11.54
C SER A 170 -1.51 -7.05 12.25
N ARG A 171 -2.52 -6.54 11.56
CA ARG A 171 -3.53 -5.62 12.11
C ARG A 171 -4.19 -6.23 13.34
N HIS A 172 -4.48 -7.54 13.31
CA HIS A 172 -5.10 -8.20 14.44
C HIS A 172 -4.13 -8.25 15.64
N ALA A 173 -2.89 -8.69 15.43
CA ALA A 173 -1.92 -8.76 16.52
C ALA A 173 -1.65 -7.38 17.14
N ILE A 174 -1.49 -6.34 16.31
CA ILE A 174 -1.24 -4.97 16.75
C ILE A 174 -2.45 -4.40 17.50
N LEU A 175 -3.64 -4.40 16.87
CA LEU A 175 -4.82 -3.75 17.45
C LEU A 175 -5.45 -4.51 18.62
N HIS A 176 -5.09 -5.79 18.81
CA HIS A 176 -5.43 -6.56 20.00
C HIS A 176 -4.30 -6.61 21.05
N GLY A 177 -3.19 -5.90 20.83
CA GLY A 177 -2.11 -5.74 21.81
C GLY A 177 -1.24 -6.98 22.02
N ALA A 178 -1.23 -7.91 21.07
CA ALA A 178 -0.33 -9.05 21.09
C ALA A 178 1.07 -8.70 20.58
N ASP A 179 1.16 -7.81 19.58
CA ASP A 179 2.39 -7.15 19.19
C ASP A 179 2.48 -5.80 19.91
N VAL A 180 3.56 -5.56 20.65
CA VAL A 180 3.85 -4.28 21.33
C VAL A 180 5.11 -3.59 20.80
N GLU A 181 5.87 -4.27 19.94
CA GLU A 181 7.13 -3.80 19.36
C GLU A 181 6.94 -3.32 17.90
N TYR A 182 5.69 -3.31 17.41
CA TYR A 182 5.33 -2.88 16.05
C TYR A 182 5.77 -1.45 15.69
N GLY A 183 6.08 -0.61 16.67
CA GLY A 183 6.34 0.83 16.53
C GLY A 183 7.69 1.17 15.89
N THR A 184 7.94 0.71 14.67
CA THR A 184 9.18 0.99 13.91
C THR A 184 8.94 1.95 12.74
N ALA A 185 10.00 2.62 12.30
CA ALA A 185 9.97 3.51 11.13
C ALA A 185 9.51 2.77 9.86
N SER A 186 10.07 1.57 9.66
CA SER A 186 9.73 0.67 8.56
C SER A 186 8.25 0.29 8.57
N ASN A 187 7.71 -0.15 9.72
CA ASN A 187 6.30 -0.53 9.82
C ASN A 187 5.36 0.66 9.60
N SER A 188 5.71 1.81 10.13
CA SER A 188 4.94 3.03 9.93
C SER A 188 4.93 3.46 8.47
N LEU A 189 6.08 3.45 7.78
CA LEU A 189 6.12 3.76 6.35
C LEU A 189 5.36 2.72 5.52
N ARG A 190 5.57 1.42 5.76
CA ARG A 190 4.86 0.34 5.06
C ARG A 190 3.36 0.46 5.18
N THR A 191 2.84 0.71 6.38
CA THR A 191 1.38 0.87 6.58
C THR A 191 0.82 2.08 5.84
N ILE A 192 1.52 3.23 5.86
CA ILE A 192 1.17 4.42 5.06
C ILE A 192 1.11 4.06 3.57
N LEU A 193 2.12 3.36 3.06
CA LEU A 193 2.18 2.99 1.64
C LEU A 193 1.15 1.93 1.26
N TYR A 194 0.82 0.99 2.15
CA TYR A 194 -0.27 0.03 1.91
C TYR A 194 -1.60 0.76 1.76
N PHE A 195 -1.89 1.69 2.67
CA PHE A 195 -3.08 2.51 2.61
C PHE A 195 -3.13 3.30 1.30
N ASP A 196 -2.05 3.99 0.93
CA ASP A 196 -2.00 4.79 -0.29
C ASP A 196 -2.15 3.93 -1.56
N ASN A 197 -1.49 2.78 -1.63
CA ASN A 197 -1.61 1.88 -2.78
C ASN A 197 -3.04 1.37 -2.96
N ILE A 198 -3.74 1.06 -1.86
CA ILE A 198 -5.16 0.67 -1.91
C ILE A 198 -6.03 1.85 -2.34
N ARG A 199 -5.81 3.06 -1.79
CA ARG A 199 -6.49 4.28 -2.23
C ARG A 199 -6.35 4.51 -3.74
N VAL A 200 -5.13 4.46 -4.26
CA VAL A 200 -4.84 4.60 -5.70
C VAL A 200 -5.56 3.51 -6.51
N ALA A 201 -5.53 2.26 -6.04
CA ALA A 201 -6.22 1.16 -6.72
C ALA A 201 -7.75 1.33 -6.73
N LEU A 202 -8.34 1.81 -5.64
CA LEU A 202 -9.77 2.09 -5.54
C LEU A 202 -10.20 3.23 -6.47
N ASN A 203 -9.44 4.32 -6.52
CA ASN A 203 -9.72 5.43 -7.43
C ASN A 203 -9.59 5.03 -8.90
N ALA A 204 -8.60 4.18 -9.24
CA ALA A 204 -8.43 3.69 -10.61
C ALA A 204 -9.58 2.78 -11.09
N LEU A 205 -10.23 2.06 -10.17
CA LEU A 205 -11.30 1.11 -10.48
C LEU A 205 -12.72 1.64 -10.19
N GLY A 206 -12.83 2.79 -9.49
CA GLY A 206 -14.09 3.45 -9.19
C GLY A 206 -14.59 4.40 -10.28
N GLY A 207 -13.75 4.70 -11.29
CA GLY A 207 -14.08 5.62 -12.39
C GLY A 207 -14.97 5.05 -13.50
N ASP A 208 -15.45 3.81 -13.39
CA ASP A 208 -16.15 3.08 -14.47
C ASP A 208 -17.64 2.80 -14.18
N HIS A 209 -18.26 3.56 -13.26
CA HIS A 209 -19.68 3.41 -12.91
C HIS A 209 -20.57 4.57 -13.32
N GLY A 210 -20.17 5.34 -14.33
CA GLY A 210 -21.02 6.37 -14.91
C GLY A 210 -20.74 6.54 -16.39
N ASP A 211 -21.30 5.66 -17.23
CA ASP A 211 -21.65 5.91 -18.64
C ASP A 211 -22.38 4.70 -19.29
N GLU A 212 -23.33 4.07 -18.58
CA GLU A 212 -24.31 3.16 -19.20
C GLU A 212 -25.73 3.36 -18.64
N GLU A 213 -26.19 4.60 -18.52
CA GLU A 213 -27.63 4.91 -18.49
C GLU A 213 -27.90 6.13 -19.35
N GLY A 214 -28.29 5.92 -20.61
CA GLY A 214 -28.73 7.04 -21.44
C GLY A 214 -28.77 6.83 -22.95
N ASN A 215 -29.36 5.74 -23.46
CA ASN A 215 -30.23 5.88 -24.64
C ASN A 215 -31.06 4.62 -24.91
N SER A 216 -32.21 4.52 -24.27
CA SER A 216 -33.34 3.78 -24.83
C SER A 216 -34.61 4.50 -24.45
N HIS A 217 -34.91 5.60 -25.15
CA HIS A 217 -36.27 6.06 -25.45
C HIS A 217 -36.17 7.26 -26.39
N LEU A 218 -36.26 7.00 -27.70
CA LEU A 218 -37.16 7.65 -28.66
C LEU A 218 -36.99 7.00 -30.04
#